data_AF-A0A3C1V9K6-F1
#
_entry.id   AF-A0A3C1V9K6-F1
#
_cell.length_a   1.000
_cell.length_b   1.000
_cell.length_c   1.000
_cell.angle_alpha   90.00
_cell.angle_beta   90.00
_cell.angle_gamma   90.00
#
_symmetry.space_group_name_H-M   'P 1'
#
loop_
_entity.id
_entity.type
_entity.pdbx_description
1 polymer ?
#
loop_
_entity_poly.entity_id
_entity_poly.type
_entity_poly.pdbx_seq_one_letter_code
_entity_poly.pdbx_strand_id
1 'polypeptide(L)'
;MPTIAELNKNVRDIINNPRKRCVLLDDPASWNMLCSCLDVIGDTELALDAFLKQGDFGDNGTNYLLIYGVLQALFIQQDAVEDLAEALKALNVTYTRSELLKEIREVRNDSIGHPTKRDFPKNNGPSNRMVRMSLSHDRFVLVKNYPDRRTECLDVDIIDLIQKQRANLAATLTSMADKLKEDDMKHKRQFEHEKLQDLFPSTIDYDFEKIYGVCDRNESPEIGATAIKITFAYLEKFKTALQTRGILKAYEFVVDDLDLIEYSLTGLRKFIEGSPDSTLDSKSANIFAFFAREHIDSLLETAKEIDKEYASDELSN
;
A
#
# COMPACT_ATOMS: atom_id res chain seq x y z
N MET A 1 18.02 14.38 -1.37
CA MET A 1 17.47 13.01 -1.27
C MET A 1 16.24 13.08 -0.40
N PRO A 2 15.16 12.35 -0.72
CA PRO A 2 13.97 12.30 0.10
C PRO A 2 14.30 11.72 1.48
N THR A 3 13.58 12.20 2.49
CA THR A 3 13.69 11.72 3.87
C THR A 3 13.04 10.35 4.03
N ILE A 4 13.39 9.62 5.09
CA ILE A 4 12.75 8.33 5.41
C ILE A 4 11.24 8.52 5.62
N ALA A 5 10.81 9.60 6.26
CA ALA A 5 9.40 9.90 6.48
C ALA A 5 8.63 10.11 5.16
N GLU A 6 9.19 10.85 4.21
CA GLU A 6 8.60 11.04 2.87
C GLU A 6 8.54 9.73 2.10
N LEU A 7 9.60 8.91 2.17
CA LEU A 7 9.63 7.60 1.52
C LEU A 7 8.62 6.63 2.14
N ASN A 8 8.50 6.61 3.47
CA ASN A 8 7.51 5.81 4.18
C ASN A 8 6.08 6.17 3.75
N LYS A 9 5.79 7.48 3.68
CA LYS A 9 4.50 7.98 3.16
C LYS A 9 4.28 7.56 1.71
N ASN A 10 5.27 7.76 0.84
CA ASN A 10 5.18 7.39 -0.57
C ASN A 10 4.88 5.88 -0.75
N VAL A 11 5.55 5.00 0.01
CA VAL A 11 5.25 3.56 -0.02
C VAL A 11 3.81 3.31 0.43
N ARG A 12 3.33 3.96 1.51
CA ARG A 12 1.93 3.87 1.96
C ARG A 12 0.93 4.32 0.89
N ASP A 13 1.21 5.40 0.20
CA ASP A 13 0.32 5.92 -0.84
C ASP A 13 0.22 4.92 -1.99
N ILE A 14 1.35 4.31 -2.41
CA ILE A 14 1.38 3.33 -3.50
C ILE A 14 0.64 2.04 -3.13
N ILE A 15 0.90 1.45 -1.96
CA ILE A 15 0.26 0.19 -1.55
C ILE A 15 -1.25 0.33 -1.30
N ASN A 16 -1.72 1.54 -0.98
CA ASN A 16 -3.14 1.82 -0.74
C ASN A 16 -3.90 2.15 -2.02
N ASN A 17 -3.23 2.25 -3.18
CA ASN A 17 -3.90 2.26 -4.47
C ASN A 17 -4.82 1.01 -4.56
N PRO A 18 -6.10 1.15 -5.02
CA PRO A 18 -7.08 0.08 -4.99
C PRO A 18 -6.57 -1.25 -5.56
N ARG A 19 -5.89 -1.21 -6.72
CA ARG A 19 -5.35 -2.40 -7.39
C ARG A 19 -4.32 -3.11 -6.52
N LYS A 20 -3.31 -2.38 -6.05
CA LYS A 20 -2.21 -2.95 -5.24
C LYS A 20 -2.72 -3.44 -3.90
N ARG A 21 -3.58 -2.66 -3.26
CA ARG A 21 -4.18 -3.04 -1.98
C ARG A 21 -4.94 -4.36 -2.10
N CYS A 22 -5.74 -4.52 -3.15
CA CYS A 22 -6.47 -5.76 -3.39
C CYS A 22 -5.52 -6.97 -3.51
N VAL A 23 -4.44 -6.86 -4.28
CA VAL A 23 -3.46 -7.95 -4.47
C VAL A 23 -2.72 -8.27 -3.15
N LEU A 24 -2.35 -7.24 -2.39
CA LEU A 24 -1.62 -7.42 -1.13
C LEU A 24 -2.53 -8.01 -0.03
N LEU A 25 -3.84 -7.75 -0.06
CA LEU A 25 -4.80 -8.29 0.89
C LEU A 25 -5.10 -9.79 0.69
N ASP A 26 -4.76 -10.37 -0.48
CA ASP A 26 -4.88 -11.81 -0.70
C ASP A 26 -3.94 -12.64 0.22
N ASP A 27 -2.89 -12.01 0.78
CA ASP A 27 -2.05 -12.55 1.86
C ASP A 27 -2.14 -11.66 3.12
N PRO A 28 -3.11 -11.94 4.02
CA PRO A 28 -3.29 -11.14 5.23
C PRO A 28 -2.07 -11.11 6.15
N ALA A 29 -1.24 -12.17 6.15
CA ALA A 29 -0.05 -12.22 6.99
C ALA A 29 1.00 -11.22 6.48
N SER A 30 1.29 -11.24 5.18
CA SER A 30 2.20 -10.29 4.54
C SER A 30 1.66 -8.85 4.64
N TRP A 31 0.35 -8.64 4.49
CA TRP A 31 -0.27 -7.32 4.65
C TRP A 31 -0.09 -6.74 6.06
N ASN A 32 -0.37 -7.55 7.10
CA ASN A 32 -0.21 -7.12 8.48
C ASN A 32 1.25 -6.83 8.84
N MET A 33 2.17 -7.66 8.35
CA MET A 33 3.62 -7.44 8.50
C MET A 33 4.03 -6.13 7.83
N LEU A 34 3.61 -5.91 6.59
CA LEU A 34 3.88 -4.70 5.83
C LEU A 34 3.39 -3.44 6.56
N CYS A 35 2.16 -3.43 7.06
CA CYS A 35 1.62 -2.32 7.83
C CYS A 35 2.46 -2.04 9.08
N SER A 36 2.77 -3.10 9.84
CA SER A 36 3.57 -3.02 11.06
C SER A 36 4.97 -2.47 10.78
N CYS A 37 5.61 -2.89 9.67
CA CYS A 37 6.92 -2.40 9.28
C CYS A 37 6.91 -0.90 8.99
N LEU A 38 5.92 -0.42 8.23
CA LEU A 38 5.80 1.00 7.89
C LEU A 38 5.50 1.85 9.14
N ASP A 39 4.76 1.31 10.11
CA ASP A 39 4.52 1.97 11.41
C ASP A 39 5.84 2.07 12.19
N VAL A 40 6.57 0.96 12.34
CA VAL A 40 7.87 0.94 13.05
C VAL A 40 8.89 1.87 12.38
N ILE A 41 8.97 1.91 11.05
CA ILE A 41 9.85 2.84 10.32
C ILE A 41 9.49 4.29 10.65
N GLY A 42 8.20 4.63 10.67
CA GLY A 42 7.72 5.97 11.02
C GLY A 42 7.98 6.33 12.48
N ASP A 43 7.64 5.44 13.41
CA ASP A 43 7.77 5.65 14.85
C ASP A 43 9.24 5.80 15.26
N THR A 44 10.12 5.00 14.68
CA THR A 44 11.57 5.12 14.91
C THR A 44 12.12 6.42 14.35
N GLU A 45 11.71 6.86 13.15
CA GLU A 45 12.12 8.18 12.64
C GLU A 45 11.65 9.32 13.53
N LEU A 46 10.42 9.27 14.04
CA LEU A 46 9.91 10.27 14.99
C LEU A 46 10.75 10.30 16.27
N ALA A 47 11.14 9.14 16.80
CA ALA A 47 12.00 9.04 17.98
C ALA A 47 13.41 9.60 17.71
N LEU A 48 14.00 9.28 16.55
CA LEU A 48 15.32 9.78 16.14
C LEU A 48 15.29 11.31 15.94
N ASP A 49 14.25 11.85 15.31
CA ASP A 49 14.06 13.29 15.18
C ASP A 49 13.90 14.00 16.52
N ALA A 50 13.17 13.38 17.45
CA ALA A 50 13.03 13.92 18.80
C ALA A 50 14.39 13.98 19.52
N PHE A 51 15.19 12.92 19.43
CA PHE A 51 16.54 12.87 20.00
C PHE A 51 17.46 13.95 19.40
N LEU A 52 17.46 14.13 18.06
CA LEU A 52 18.29 15.13 17.38
C LEU A 52 17.89 16.57 17.72
N LYS A 53 16.63 16.82 18.09
CA LYS A 53 16.13 18.13 18.51
C LYS A 53 16.39 18.42 19.99
N GLN A 54 16.63 17.38 20.80
CA GLN A 54 16.95 17.55 22.21
C GLN A 54 18.39 18.03 22.40
N GLY A 55 18.58 18.93 23.36
CA GLY A 55 19.90 19.35 23.82
C GLY A 55 20.44 18.43 24.91
N ASP A 56 21.64 18.73 25.39
CA ASP A 56 22.26 17.98 26.50
C ASP A 56 21.47 18.17 27.81
N PHE A 57 21.12 17.06 28.45
CA PHE A 57 20.42 17.02 29.74
C PHE A 57 21.38 17.10 30.93
N GLY A 58 22.69 16.91 30.71
CA GLY A 58 23.74 17.04 31.73
C GLY A 58 23.79 15.93 32.78
N ASP A 59 22.88 14.95 32.74
CA ASP A 59 22.87 13.81 33.65
C ASP A 59 23.10 12.47 32.93
N ASN A 60 23.96 11.64 33.53
CA ASN A 60 24.34 10.36 32.93
C ASN A 60 23.18 9.36 32.83
N GLY A 61 22.19 9.43 33.74
CA GLY A 61 21.08 8.49 33.76
C GLY A 61 20.18 8.68 32.54
N THR A 62 19.82 9.93 32.26
CA THR A 62 19.06 10.33 31.07
C THR A 62 19.87 10.06 29.80
N ASN A 63 21.16 10.37 29.77
CA ASN A 63 22.00 10.07 28.60
C ASN A 63 22.05 8.56 28.30
N TYR A 64 22.13 7.70 29.32
CA TYR A 64 22.01 6.25 29.12
C TYR A 64 20.65 5.87 28.52
N LEU A 65 19.53 6.35 29.09
CA LEU A 65 18.19 6.01 28.59
C LEU A 65 18.01 6.45 27.14
N LEU A 66 18.45 7.66 26.78
CA LEU A 66 18.34 8.19 25.43
C LEU A 66 19.22 7.42 24.45
N ILE A 67 20.49 7.17 24.77
CA ILE A 67 21.38 6.38 23.92
C ILE A 67 20.84 4.96 23.74
N TYR A 68 20.29 4.36 24.79
CA TYR A 68 19.70 3.02 24.71
C TYR A 68 18.50 3.01 23.77
N GLY A 69 17.63 4.01 23.91
CA GLY A 69 16.49 4.21 23.04
C GLY A 69 16.88 4.40 21.58
N VAL A 70 17.87 5.27 21.31
CA VAL A 70 18.34 5.55 19.94
C VAL A 70 18.96 4.31 19.31
N LEU A 71 19.88 3.63 19.99
CA LEU A 71 20.50 2.41 19.46
C LEU A 71 19.45 1.32 19.21
N GLN A 72 18.44 1.20 20.08
CA GLN A 72 17.33 0.28 19.87
C GLN A 72 16.46 0.69 18.67
N ALA A 73 16.15 1.97 18.51
CA ALA A 73 15.39 2.50 17.39
C ALA A 73 16.11 2.24 16.06
N LEU A 74 17.42 2.49 16.01
CA LEU A 74 18.25 2.19 14.84
C LEU A 74 18.17 0.70 14.48
N PHE A 75 18.29 -0.18 15.48
CA PHE A 75 18.26 -1.62 15.29
C PHE A 75 16.91 -2.12 14.73
N ILE A 76 15.79 -1.76 15.36
CA ILE A 76 14.46 -2.23 14.94
C ILE A 76 13.98 -1.58 13.64
N GLN A 77 14.43 -0.37 13.33
CA GLN A 77 14.15 0.26 12.04
C GLN A 77 14.81 -0.51 10.89
N GLN A 78 16.04 -1.01 11.09
CA GLN A 78 16.67 -1.87 10.09
C GLN A 78 15.94 -3.20 9.91
N ASP A 79 15.43 -3.79 10.99
CA ASP A 79 14.62 -5.02 10.93
C ASP A 79 13.32 -4.75 10.16
N ALA A 80 12.62 -3.66 10.47
CA ALA A 80 11.40 -3.28 9.76
C ALA A 80 11.62 -3.04 8.26
N VAL A 81 12.76 -2.47 7.84
CA VAL A 81 13.07 -2.33 6.40
C VAL A 81 13.39 -3.69 5.74
N GLU A 82 14.05 -4.60 6.45
CA GLU A 82 14.31 -5.96 5.97
C GLU A 82 13.00 -6.75 5.80
N ASP A 83 12.15 -6.73 6.83
CA ASP A 83 10.86 -7.41 6.86
C ASP A 83 9.89 -6.79 5.84
N LEU A 84 9.94 -5.47 5.62
CA LEU A 84 9.20 -4.81 4.54
C LEU A 84 9.62 -5.35 3.17
N ALA A 85 10.91 -5.57 2.94
CA ALA A 85 11.41 -6.17 1.71
C ALA A 85 10.87 -7.58 1.52
N GLU A 86 10.81 -8.36 2.61
CA GLU A 86 10.27 -9.72 2.61
C GLU A 86 8.77 -9.73 2.29
N ALA A 87 7.98 -8.84 2.90
CA ALA A 87 6.55 -8.70 2.59
C ALA A 87 6.30 -8.33 1.12
N LEU A 88 7.22 -7.58 0.51
CA LEU A 88 7.15 -7.16 -0.89
C LEU A 88 7.85 -8.13 -1.85
N LYS A 89 8.31 -9.29 -1.39
CA LYS A 89 9.06 -10.26 -2.21
C LYS A 89 8.27 -10.79 -3.40
N ALA A 90 6.95 -10.93 -3.27
CA ALA A 90 6.06 -11.29 -4.37
C ALA A 90 6.12 -10.29 -5.55
N LEU A 91 6.54 -9.04 -5.27
CA LEU A 91 6.72 -7.96 -6.24
C LEU A 91 8.19 -7.81 -6.68
N ASN A 92 9.02 -8.84 -6.52
CA ASN A 92 10.44 -8.87 -6.87
C ASN A 92 11.29 -7.78 -6.17
N VAL A 93 10.85 -7.34 -4.99
CA VAL A 93 11.66 -6.53 -4.09
C VAL A 93 12.69 -7.45 -3.42
N THR A 94 13.95 -7.03 -3.44
CA THR A 94 15.07 -7.75 -2.83
C THR A 94 15.85 -6.77 -1.99
N TYR A 95 16.31 -7.24 -0.83
CA TYR A 95 17.10 -6.46 0.09
C TYR A 95 18.27 -7.29 0.62
N THR A 96 19.40 -6.64 0.82
CA THR A 96 20.53 -7.21 1.52
C THR A 96 21.13 -6.10 2.36
N ARG A 97 21.21 -6.33 3.67
CA ARG A 97 21.78 -5.37 4.60
C ARG A 97 23.23 -5.07 4.23
N SER A 98 23.54 -3.78 4.07
CA SER A 98 24.89 -3.31 3.79
C SER A 98 25.82 -3.55 4.98
N GLU A 99 27.13 -3.59 4.74
CA GLU A 99 28.11 -3.78 5.80
C GLU A 99 28.05 -2.65 6.85
N LEU A 100 27.84 -1.42 6.39
CA LEU A 100 27.63 -0.25 7.25
C LEU A 100 26.45 -0.46 8.22
N LEU A 101 25.31 -0.95 7.74
CA LEU A 101 24.16 -1.20 8.59
C LEU A 101 24.44 -2.32 9.61
N LYS A 102 25.21 -3.35 9.22
CA LYS A 102 25.67 -4.39 10.15
C LYS A 102 26.57 -3.79 11.23
N GLU A 103 27.52 -2.94 10.88
CA GLU A 103 28.40 -2.25 11.85
C GLU A 103 27.58 -1.47 12.89
N ILE A 104 26.55 -0.73 12.46
CA ILE A 104 25.64 0.00 13.37
C ILE A 104 24.93 -0.96 14.35
N ARG A 105 24.47 -2.13 13.87
CA ARG A 105 23.87 -3.15 14.73
C ARG A 105 24.88 -3.70 15.73
N GLU A 106 26.11 -3.90 15.30
CA GLU A 106 27.17 -4.40 16.18
C GLU A 106 27.49 -3.40 17.29
N VAL A 107 27.45 -2.08 17.02
CA VAL A 107 27.54 -1.05 18.07
C VAL A 107 26.43 -1.25 19.12
N ARG A 108 25.17 -1.42 18.71
CA ARG A 108 24.05 -1.66 19.63
C ARG A 108 24.23 -2.98 20.40
N ASN A 109 24.57 -4.05 19.70
CA ASN A 109 24.74 -5.37 20.31
C ASN A 109 25.89 -5.39 21.32
N ASP A 110 26.99 -4.74 20.99
CA ASP A 110 28.16 -4.65 21.86
C ASP A 110 27.94 -3.74 23.08
N SER A 111 27.12 -2.70 22.95
CA SER A 111 26.91 -1.71 24.01
C SER A 111 25.76 -2.07 24.96
N ILE A 112 24.58 -2.40 24.43
CA ILE A 112 23.34 -2.54 25.22
C ILE A 112 22.64 -3.89 25.05
N GLY A 113 22.92 -4.61 23.97
CA GLY A 113 22.26 -5.89 23.68
C GLY A 113 22.86 -7.07 24.46
N HIS A 114 24.15 -7.30 24.24
CA HIS A 114 24.91 -8.42 24.81
C HIS A 114 26.30 -7.99 25.29
N PRO A 115 26.44 -6.91 26.08
CA PRO A 115 27.74 -6.34 26.40
C PRO A 115 28.66 -7.28 27.18
N THR A 116 28.14 -8.15 28.04
CA THR A 116 28.97 -8.97 28.94
C THR A 116 29.29 -10.37 28.44
N LYS A 117 28.58 -10.87 27.42
CA LYS A 117 28.71 -12.24 26.90
C LYS A 117 28.39 -12.29 25.41
N ARG A 118 29.35 -11.87 24.57
CA ARG A 118 29.25 -12.05 23.11
C ARG A 118 29.57 -13.49 22.72
N ASP A 119 28.90 -13.98 21.67
CA ASP A 119 29.05 -15.33 21.11
C ASP A 119 28.71 -16.50 22.05
N PHE A 120 27.70 -16.35 22.91
CA PHE A 120 27.13 -17.48 23.64
C PHE A 120 26.51 -18.49 22.66
N PRO A 121 26.73 -19.82 22.80
CA PRO A 121 27.41 -20.52 23.91
C PRO A 121 28.92 -20.75 23.73
N LYS A 122 29.55 -20.30 22.64
CA LYS A 122 30.97 -20.55 22.36
C LYS A 122 31.94 -19.80 23.28
N ASN A 123 31.48 -18.73 23.97
CA ASN A 123 32.23 -17.94 24.98
C ASN A 123 33.59 -17.36 24.50
N ASN A 124 33.76 -17.17 23.18
CA ASN A 124 35.00 -16.63 22.60
C ASN A 124 34.92 -15.12 22.28
N GLY A 125 33.77 -14.49 22.50
CA GLY A 125 33.55 -13.07 22.21
C GLY A 125 34.08 -12.12 23.29
N PRO A 126 34.19 -10.81 22.99
CA PRO A 126 34.65 -9.83 23.96
C PRO A 126 33.61 -9.54 25.05
N SER A 127 34.11 -9.01 26.18
CA SER A 127 33.32 -8.35 27.22
C SER A 127 33.48 -6.84 27.07
N ASN A 128 32.35 -6.18 26.85
CA ASN A 128 32.26 -4.78 26.44
C ASN A 128 31.70 -3.91 27.57
N ARG A 129 32.03 -2.62 27.54
CA ARG A 129 31.43 -1.61 28.42
C ARG A 129 31.42 -0.23 27.77
N MET A 130 30.38 0.54 28.03
CA MET A 130 30.40 1.98 27.81
C MET A 130 31.18 2.67 28.94
N VAL A 131 32.12 3.53 28.58
CA VAL A 131 32.92 4.28 29.55
C VAL A 131 32.12 5.49 30.03
N ARG A 132 31.60 5.41 31.26
CA ARG A 132 30.73 6.44 31.85
C ARG A 132 31.32 7.86 31.79
N MET A 133 32.62 8.02 32.02
CA MET A 133 33.27 9.35 31.99
C MET A 133 33.34 9.98 30.58
N SER A 134 33.09 9.20 29.53
CA SER A 134 33.00 9.68 28.15
C SER A 134 31.56 9.87 27.67
N LEU A 135 30.58 9.49 28.48
CA LEU A 135 29.17 9.56 28.14
C LEU A 135 28.74 11.02 28.06
N SER A 136 28.13 11.39 26.96
CA SER A 136 27.37 12.62 26.81
C SER A 136 26.13 12.35 25.95
N HIS A 137 25.37 13.38 25.63
CA HIS A 137 24.12 13.23 24.86
C HIS A 137 24.31 12.46 23.55
N ASP A 138 25.37 12.77 22.79
CA ASP A 138 25.54 12.31 21.41
C ASP A 138 26.71 11.32 21.21
N ARG A 139 27.45 10.97 22.26
CA ARG A 139 28.65 10.14 22.12
C ARG A 139 29.01 9.36 23.37
N PHE A 140 29.78 8.30 23.17
CA PHE A 140 30.44 7.54 24.22
C PHE A 140 31.62 6.73 23.68
N VAL A 141 32.56 6.37 24.55
CA VAL A 141 33.60 5.37 24.25
C VAL A 141 33.08 3.98 24.62
N LEU A 142 33.11 3.06 23.66
CA LEU A 142 32.89 1.64 23.85
C LEU A 142 34.24 0.92 23.99
N VAL A 143 34.47 0.26 25.12
CA VAL A 143 35.66 -0.58 25.32
C VAL A 143 35.29 -2.04 25.18
N LYS A 144 35.96 -2.76 24.28
CA LYS A 144 35.84 -4.21 24.09
C LYS A 144 37.09 -4.89 24.62
N ASN A 145 36.95 -5.82 25.57
CA ASN A 145 38.07 -6.61 26.08
C ASN A 145 37.92 -8.06 25.61
N TYR A 146 38.92 -8.57 24.92
CA TYR A 146 38.92 -9.93 24.36
C TYR A 146 39.59 -10.94 25.31
N PRO A 147 39.27 -12.26 25.18
CA PRO A 147 39.91 -13.30 25.98
C PRO A 147 41.44 -13.37 25.83
N ASP A 148 41.96 -12.97 24.67
CA ASP A 148 43.40 -12.92 24.34
C ASP A 148 44.12 -11.69 24.93
N ARG A 149 43.44 -10.91 25.78
CA ARG A 149 43.89 -9.64 26.40
C ARG A 149 44.00 -8.46 25.43
N ARG A 150 43.57 -8.59 24.17
CA ARG A 150 43.41 -7.44 23.30
C ARG A 150 42.31 -6.53 23.85
N THR A 151 42.55 -5.22 23.78
CA THR A 151 41.56 -4.20 24.13
C THR A 151 41.36 -3.30 22.92
N GLU A 152 40.10 -3.00 22.62
CA GLU A 152 39.71 -2.09 21.56
C GLU A 152 38.85 -0.98 22.16
N CYS A 153 39.10 0.26 21.77
CA CYS A 153 38.33 1.43 22.17
C CYS A 153 37.73 2.03 20.90
N LEU A 154 36.40 2.14 20.87
CA LEU A 154 35.65 2.75 19.79
C LEU A 154 34.98 4.01 20.30
N ASP A 155 35.30 5.15 19.70
CA ASP A 155 34.52 6.38 19.86
C ASP A 155 33.24 6.27 19.03
N VAL A 156 32.10 6.25 19.70
CA VAL A 156 30.79 6.13 19.07
C VAL A 156 30.14 7.51 19.02
N ASP A 157 29.87 8.00 17.82
CA ASP A 157 29.10 9.21 17.54
C ASP A 157 27.68 8.83 17.10
N ILE A 158 26.70 9.09 17.95
CA ILE A 158 25.29 8.72 17.71
C ILE A 158 24.71 9.49 16.52
N ILE A 159 25.07 10.76 16.36
CA ILE A 159 24.55 11.58 15.26
C ILE A 159 25.05 11.04 13.92
N ASP A 160 26.33 10.68 13.85
CA ASP A 160 26.93 10.05 12.67
C ASP A 160 26.25 8.70 12.35
N LEU A 161 25.99 7.84 13.36
CA LEU A 161 25.26 6.58 13.14
C LEU A 161 23.85 6.81 12.56
N ILE A 162 23.11 7.78 13.10
CA ILE A 162 21.77 8.14 12.59
C ILE A 162 21.85 8.60 11.13
N GLN A 163 22.77 9.50 10.81
CA GLN A 163 22.91 10.03 9.46
C GLN A 163 23.30 8.95 8.45
N LYS A 164 24.26 8.09 8.80
CA LYS A 164 24.70 6.95 7.99
C LYS A 164 23.58 5.95 7.75
N GLN A 165 22.82 5.59 8.79
CA GLN A 165 21.66 4.71 8.65
C GLN A 165 20.61 5.32 7.74
N ARG A 166 20.22 6.58 7.98
CA ARG A 166 19.21 7.28 7.16
C ARG A 166 19.59 7.30 5.69
N ALA A 167 20.84 7.63 5.36
CA ALA A 167 21.29 7.64 3.98
C ALA A 167 21.17 6.24 3.32
N ASN A 168 21.54 5.19 4.04
CA ASN A 168 21.48 3.82 3.53
C ASN A 168 20.04 3.32 3.37
N LEU A 169 19.21 3.49 4.39
CA LEU A 169 17.81 3.07 4.36
C LEU A 169 16.98 3.90 3.37
N ALA A 170 17.29 5.18 3.17
CA ALA A 170 16.61 6.00 2.17
C ALA A 170 16.88 5.48 0.75
N ALA A 171 18.10 5.07 0.44
CA ALA A 171 18.42 4.44 -0.84
C ALA A 171 17.64 3.13 -1.04
N THR A 172 17.54 2.30 0.00
CA THR A 172 16.75 1.07 -0.02
C THR A 172 15.26 1.34 -0.25
N LEU A 173 14.64 2.22 0.56
CA LEU A 173 13.22 2.54 0.45
C LEU A 173 12.88 3.22 -0.88
N THR A 174 13.79 4.03 -1.43
CA THR A 174 13.65 4.61 -2.77
C THR A 174 13.57 3.50 -3.81
N SER A 175 14.52 2.55 -3.78
CA SER A 175 14.52 1.41 -4.70
C SER A 175 13.24 0.56 -4.60
N MET A 176 12.71 0.37 -3.38
CA MET A 176 11.44 -0.33 -3.15
C MET A 176 10.27 0.44 -3.77
N ALA A 177 10.18 1.75 -3.50
CA ALA A 177 9.12 2.59 -4.05
C ALA A 177 9.16 2.62 -5.59
N ASP A 178 10.35 2.70 -6.19
CA ASP A 178 10.52 2.71 -7.64
C ASP A 178 10.05 1.39 -8.26
N LYS A 179 10.37 0.24 -7.67
CA LYS A 179 9.88 -1.07 -8.11
C LYS A 179 8.35 -1.15 -8.04
N LEU A 180 7.75 -0.64 -6.97
CA LEU A 180 6.30 -0.60 -6.83
C LEU A 180 5.65 0.28 -7.90
N LYS A 181 6.24 1.45 -8.20
CA LYS A 181 5.79 2.33 -9.28
C LYS A 181 5.96 1.70 -10.66
N GLU A 182 7.08 1.03 -10.91
CA GLU A 182 7.35 0.37 -12.19
C GLU A 182 6.32 -0.71 -12.50
N ASP A 183 5.96 -1.54 -11.51
CA ASP A 183 4.87 -2.52 -11.63
C ASP A 183 3.54 -1.84 -11.99
N ASP A 184 3.24 -0.71 -11.37
CA ASP A 184 2.00 0.03 -11.62
C ASP A 184 1.95 0.63 -13.03
N MET A 185 3.04 1.27 -13.44
CA MET A 185 3.15 1.84 -14.79
C MET A 185 3.08 0.77 -15.87
N LYS A 186 3.67 -0.42 -15.65
CA LYS A 186 3.56 -1.54 -16.60
C LYS A 186 2.11 -1.97 -16.80
N HIS A 187 1.35 -2.04 -15.71
CA HIS A 187 -0.07 -2.39 -15.76
C HIS A 187 -0.89 -1.30 -16.48
N LYS A 188 -0.71 -0.03 -16.13
CA LYS A 188 -1.39 1.10 -16.79
C LYS A 188 -1.14 1.12 -18.30
N ARG A 189 0.13 1.00 -18.72
CA ARG A 189 0.52 0.95 -20.15
C ARG A 189 -0.08 -0.22 -20.90
N GLN A 190 -0.30 -1.36 -20.24
CA GLN A 190 -0.92 -2.52 -20.87
C GLN A 190 -2.35 -2.22 -21.35
N PHE A 191 -3.06 -1.33 -20.66
CA PHE A 191 -4.49 -1.07 -20.89
C PHE A 191 -4.79 0.38 -21.31
N GLU A 192 -3.79 1.20 -21.51
CA GLU A 192 -3.89 2.64 -21.82
C GLU A 192 -4.80 2.94 -23.02
N HIS A 193 -4.74 2.09 -24.05
CA HIS A 193 -5.50 2.25 -25.29
C HIS A 193 -6.86 1.53 -25.28
N GLU A 194 -7.16 0.79 -24.22
CA GLU A 194 -8.44 0.10 -24.04
C GLU A 194 -9.29 0.86 -23.03
N LYS A 195 -9.93 1.95 -23.45
CA LYS A 195 -10.72 2.77 -22.51
C LYS A 195 -11.99 2.05 -22.07
N LEU A 196 -12.26 2.03 -20.77
CA LEU A 196 -13.49 1.46 -20.20
C LEU A 196 -14.72 2.25 -20.62
N GLN A 197 -14.62 3.58 -20.66
CA GLN A 197 -15.75 4.43 -21.06
C GLN A 197 -16.25 4.10 -22.48
N ASP A 198 -15.35 3.64 -23.37
CA ASP A 198 -15.68 3.32 -24.76
C ASP A 198 -16.52 2.03 -24.87
N LEU A 199 -16.65 1.26 -23.78
CA LEU A 199 -17.55 0.10 -23.70
C LEU A 199 -19.02 0.49 -23.54
N PHE A 200 -19.29 1.71 -23.08
CA PHE A 200 -20.63 2.26 -22.91
C PHE A 200 -21.11 2.87 -24.23
N PRO A 201 -22.22 2.38 -24.82
CA PRO A 201 -22.66 2.87 -26.10
C PRO A 201 -23.25 4.28 -25.99
N SER A 202 -23.14 5.07 -27.05
CA SER A 202 -23.86 6.36 -27.17
C SER A 202 -25.38 6.22 -27.22
N THR A 203 -25.89 4.99 -27.34
CA THR A 203 -27.33 4.68 -27.41
C THR A 203 -27.98 4.49 -26.05
N ILE A 204 -27.26 4.59 -24.92
CA ILE A 204 -27.84 4.36 -23.57
C ILE A 204 -29.13 5.13 -23.36
N ASP A 205 -29.14 6.43 -23.67
CA ASP A 205 -30.34 7.27 -23.49
C ASP A 205 -31.51 6.79 -24.35
N TYR A 206 -31.23 6.36 -25.58
CA TYR A 206 -32.24 5.81 -26.48
C TYR A 206 -32.77 4.46 -25.97
N ASP A 207 -31.88 3.57 -25.52
CA ASP A 207 -32.26 2.27 -24.97
C ASP A 207 -33.16 2.44 -23.73
N PHE A 208 -32.84 3.38 -22.85
CA PHE A 208 -33.67 3.70 -21.69
C PHE A 208 -34.98 4.42 -22.03
N GLU A 209 -35.01 5.30 -23.04
CA GLU A 209 -36.27 5.84 -23.59
C GLU A 209 -37.22 4.71 -23.97
N LYS A 210 -36.71 3.65 -24.61
CA LYS A 210 -37.51 2.48 -24.98
C LYS A 210 -37.97 1.65 -23.80
N ILE A 211 -37.11 1.48 -22.79
CA ILE A 211 -37.49 0.79 -21.54
C ILE A 211 -38.62 1.55 -20.83
N TYR A 212 -38.50 2.87 -20.67
CA TYR A 212 -39.56 3.71 -20.09
C TYR A 212 -40.85 3.68 -20.90
N GLY A 213 -40.74 3.74 -22.23
CA GLY A 213 -41.89 3.64 -23.13
C GLY A 213 -42.71 2.36 -22.89
N VAL A 214 -42.05 1.22 -22.65
CA VAL A 214 -42.76 -0.02 -22.31
C VAL A 214 -43.34 0.02 -20.90
N CYS A 215 -42.63 0.59 -19.92
CA CYS A 215 -43.14 0.77 -18.55
C CYS A 215 -44.45 1.59 -18.51
N ASP A 216 -44.55 2.60 -19.38
CA ASP A 216 -45.71 3.48 -19.53
C ASP A 216 -46.76 2.96 -20.54
N ARG A 217 -46.52 1.78 -21.14
CA ARG A 217 -47.39 1.13 -22.15
C ARG A 217 -47.55 1.93 -23.46
N ASN A 218 -46.54 2.73 -23.79
CA ASN A 218 -46.46 3.55 -25.00
C ASN A 218 -45.57 2.93 -26.10
N GLU A 219 -44.89 1.83 -25.81
CA GLU A 219 -43.94 1.17 -26.71
C GLU A 219 -44.16 -0.35 -26.72
N SER A 220 -43.69 -1.04 -27.77
CA SER A 220 -43.83 -2.49 -27.89
C SER A 220 -42.91 -3.25 -26.92
N PRO A 221 -43.39 -4.34 -26.28
CA PRO A 221 -42.56 -5.19 -25.41
C PRO A 221 -41.28 -5.72 -26.06
N GLU A 222 -41.34 -6.05 -27.36
CA GLU A 222 -40.19 -6.56 -28.11
C GLU A 222 -39.04 -5.53 -28.19
N ILE A 223 -39.39 -4.25 -28.33
CA ILE A 223 -38.41 -3.16 -28.39
C ILE A 223 -37.76 -2.98 -27.02
N GLY A 224 -38.55 -2.94 -25.93
CA GLY A 224 -38.00 -2.83 -24.58
C GLY A 224 -37.13 -4.03 -24.17
N ALA A 225 -37.54 -5.26 -24.54
CA ALA A 225 -36.74 -6.45 -24.30
C ALA A 225 -35.40 -6.41 -25.07
N THR A 226 -35.39 -5.85 -26.28
CA THR A 226 -34.17 -5.65 -27.08
C THR A 226 -33.24 -4.62 -26.40
N ALA A 227 -33.77 -3.49 -25.93
CA ALA A 227 -33.00 -2.49 -25.20
C ALA A 227 -32.37 -3.06 -23.92
N ILE A 228 -33.12 -3.84 -23.13
CA ILE A 228 -32.59 -4.54 -21.94
C ILE A 228 -31.46 -5.51 -22.34
N LYS A 229 -31.62 -6.27 -23.42
CA LYS A 229 -30.60 -7.21 -23.89
C LYS A 229 -29.30 -6.49 -24.29
N ILE A 230 -29.40 -5.34 -24.98
CA ILE A 230 -28.25 -4.50 -25.32
C ILE A 230 -27.57 -4.00 -24.04
N THR A 231 -28.38 -3.57 -23.06
CA THR A 231 -27.93 -3.11 -21.75
C THR A 231 -27.09 -4.15 -21.03
N PHE A 232 -27.60 -5.38 -20.90
CA PHE A 232 -26.85 -6.50 -20.34
C PHE A 232 -25.53 -6.75 -21.08
N ALA A 233 -25.55 -6.69 -22.41
CA ALA A 233 -24.37 -7.02 -23.20
C ALA A 233 -23.19 -6.07 -22.97
N TYR A 234 -23.42 -4.76 -22.77
CA TYR A 234 -22.32 -3.84 -22.47
C TYR A 234 -21.89 -3.88 -20.99
N LEU A 235 -22.81 -4.15 -20.06
CA LEU A 235 -22.47 -4.35 -18.65
C LEU A 235 -21.56 -5.56 -18.45
N GLU A 236 -21.85 -6.67 -19.14
CA GLU A 236 -21.01 -7.86 -19.13
C GLU A 236 -19.63 -7.60 -19.73
N LYS A 237 -19.55 -6.80 -20.80
CA LYS A 237 -18.25 -6.38 -21.37
C LYS A 237 -17.45 -5.54 -20.39
N PHE A 238 -18.10 -4.60 -19.71
CA PHE A 238 -17.47 -3.76 -18.70
C PHE A 238 -16.95 -4.60 -17.52
N LYS A 239 -17.79 -5.48 -16.96
CA LYS A 239 -17.41 -6.44 -15.91
C LYS A 239 -16.22 -7.32 -16.34
N THR A 240 -16.26 -7.86 -17.54
CA THR A 240 -15.18 -8.67 -18.11
C THR A 240 -13.88 -7.86 -18.25
N ALA A 241 -13.95 -6.61 -18.74
CA ALA A 241 -12.78 -5.75 -18.87
C ALA A 241 -12.11 -5.46 -17.51
N LEU A 242 -12.90 -5.19 -16.47
CA LEU A 242 -12.41 -5.03 -15.11
C LEU A 242 -11.76 -6.31 -14.55
N GLN A 243 -12.33 -7.48 -14.87
CA GLN A 243 -11.77 -8.79 -14.50
C GLN A 243 -10.44 -9.05 -15.22
N THR A 244 -10.37 -8.82 -16.54
CA THR A 244 -9.15 -8.99 -17.34
C THR A 244 -8.02 -8.09 -16.83
N ARG A 245 -8.35 -6.89 -16.34
CA ARG A 245 -7.40 -5.98 -15.72
C ARG A 245 -7.02 -6.36 -14.28
N GLY A 246 -7.69 -7.34 -13.68
CA GLY A 246 -7.48 -7.74 -12.29
C GLY A 246 -7.92 -6.68 -11.28
N ILE A 247 -8.80 -5.75 -11.66
CA ILE A 247 -9.24 -4.64 -10.80
C ILE A 247 -10.69 -4.78 -10.34
N LEU A 248 -11.47 -5.77 -10.82
CA LEU A 248 -12.87 -5.92 -10.41
C LEU A 248 -13.04 -5.94 -8.87
N LYS A 249 -12.21 -6.74 -8.18
CA LYS A 249 -12.23 -6.81 -6.70
C LYS A 249 -11.75 -5.53 -6.02
N ALA A 250 -10.92 -4.73 -6.68
CA ALA A 250 -10.44 -3.46 -6.14
C ALA A 250 -11.54 -2.39 -6.07
N TYR A 251 -12.60 -2.58 -6.85
CA TYR A 251 -13.78 -1.71 -6.93
C TYR A 251 -15.02 -2.48 -6.45
N GLU A 252 -15.05 -2.87 -5.17
CA GLU A 252 -16.16 -3.66 -4.58
C GLU A 252 -17.53 -3.00 -4.81
N PHE A 253 -17.61 -1.66 -4.68
CA PHE A 253 -18.83 -0.91 -4.96
C PHE A 253 -19.32 -1.06 -6.41
N VAL A 254 -18.43 -1.26 -7.38
CA VAL A 254 -18.80 -1.52 -8.79
C VAL A 254 -19.42 -2.90 -8.93
N VAL A 255 -18.95 -3.89 -8.17
CA VAL A 255 -19.55 -5.23 -8.16
C VAL A 255 -20.96 -5.16 -7.59
N ASP A 256 -21.14 -4.47 -6.47
CA ASP A 256 -22.45 -4.28 -5.85
C ASP A 256 -23.42 -3.55 -6.80
N ASP A 257 -22.96 -2.47 -7.46
CA ASP A 257 -23.75 -1.73 -8.44
C ASP A 257 -24.14 -2.61 -9.64
N LEU A 258 -23.19 -3.37 -10.19
CA LEU A 258 -23.46 -4.30 -11.30
C LEU A 258 -24.52 -5.33 -10.93
N ASP A 259 -24.44 -5.92 -9.74
CA ASP A 259 -25.39 -6.92 -9.26
C ASP A 259 -26.79 -6.32 -9.05
N LEU A 260 -26.89 -5.10 -8.52
CA LEU A 260 -28.16 -4.39 -8.34
C LEU A 260 -28.78 -3.94 -9.67
N ILE A 261 -27.96 -3.52 -10.64
CA ILE A 261 -28.42 -3.22 -12.00
C ILE A 261 -28.93 -4.50 -12.68
N GLU A 262 -28.18 -5.59 -12.61
CA GLU A 262 -28.58 -6.89 -13.18
C GLU A 262 -29.90 -7.39 -12.57
N TYR A 263 -30.07 -7.27 -11.26
CA TYR A 263 -31.33 -7.55 -10.59
C TYR A 263 -32.49 -6.71 -11.15
N SER A 264 -32.26 -5.40 -11.28
CA SER A 264 -33.27 -4.45 -11.76
C SER A 264 -33.68 -4.74 -13.21
N LEU A 265 -32.72 -4.94 -14.10
CA LEU A 265 -32.95 -5.27 -15.51
C LEU A 265 -33.61 -6.64 -15.68
N THR A 266 -33.28 -7.62 -14.84
CA THR A 266 -33.93 -8.93 -14.84
C THR A 266 -35.40 -8.82 -14.41
N GLY A 267 -35.70 -8.01 -13.39
CA GLY A 267 -37.07 -7.70 -12.98
C GLY A 267 -37.87 -7.03 -14.10
N LEU A 268 -37.28 -6.01 -14.74
CA LEU A 268 -37.87 -5.33 -15.89
C LEU A 268 -38.14 -6.28 -17.05
N ARG A 269 -37.19 -7.15 -17.38
CA ARG A 269 -37.36 -8.14 -18.44
C ARG A 269 -38.55 -9.04 -18.19
N LYS A 270 -38.69 -9.58 -16.97
CA LYS A 270 -39.84 -10.41 -16.57
C LYS A 270 -41.17 -9.65 -16.69
N PHE A 271 -41.17 -8.38 -16.29
CA PHE A 271 -42.34 -7.51 -16.43
C PHE A 271 -42.74 -7.30 -17.90
N ILE A 272 -41.78 -6.97 -18.75
CA ILE A 272 -41.99 -6.73 -20.19
C ILE A 272 -42.47 -8.00 -20.90
N GLU A 273 -41.90 -9.16 -20.57
CA GLU A 273 -42.27 -10.46 -21.14
C GLU A 273 -43.61 -11.00 -20.62
N GLY A 274 -44.25 -10.31 -19.66
CA GLY A 274 -45.51 -10.76 -19.04
C GLY A 274 -45.35 -12.05 -18.24
N SER A 275 -44.16 -12.30 -17.69
CA SER A 275 -43.86 -13.51 -16.92
C SER A 275 -44.74 -13.59 -15.66
N PRO A 276 -45.27 -14.78 -15.33
CA PRO A 276 -46.04 -14.97 -14.09
C PRO A 276 -45.20 -14.77 -12.82
N ASP A 277 -43.87 -14.82 -12.94
CA ASP A 277 -42.93 -14.58 -11.84
C ASP A 277 -42.56 -13.09 -11.68
N SER A 278 -43.15 -12.21 -12.49
CA SER A 278 -42.96 -10.77 -12.35
C SER A 278 -43.73 -10.25 -11.13
N THR A 279 -43.02 -9.56 -10.24
CA THR A 279 -43.61 -8.87 -9.08
C THR A 279 -43.84 -7.38 -9.34
N LEU A 280 -43.43 -6.86 -10.50
CA LEU A 280 -43.46 -5.43 -10.80
C LEU A 280 -44.83 -5.02 -11.37
N ASP A 281 -45.33 -3.89 -10.90
CA ASP A 281 -46.33 -3.11 -11.62
C ASP A 281 -45.65 -1.99 -12.44
N SER A 282 -46.44 -1.21 -13.18
CA SER A 282 -45.91 -0.12 -14.03
C SER A 282 -45.15 0.95 -13.23
N LYS A 283 -45.55 1.25 -11.99
CA LYS A 283 -44.84 2.23 -11.14
C LYS A 283 -43.51 1.68 -10.68
N SER A 284 -43.50 0.43 -10.22
CA SER A 284 -42.31 -0.26 -9.75
C SER A 284 -41.32 -0.50 -10.89
N ALA A 285 -41.82 -0.82 -12.10
CA ALA A 285 -41.02 -0.91 -13.32
C ALA A 285 -40.35 0.43 -13.66
N ASN A 286 -41.07 1.54 -13.60
CA ASN A 286 -40.47 2.88 -13.77
C ASN A 286 -39.37 3.17 -12.74
N ILE A 287 -39.57 2.80 -11.47
CA ILE A 287 -38.54 2.95 -10.41
C ILE A 287 -37.31 2.09 -10.72
N PHE A 288 -37.50 0.84 -11.16
CA PHE A 288 -36.41 -0.06 -11.52
C PHE A 288 -35.62 0.45 -12.73
N ALA A 289 -36.31 0.99 -13.74
CA ALA A 289 -35.68 1.59 -14.92
C ALA A 289 -34.86 2.82 -14.54
N PHE A 290 -35.41 3.69 -13.68
CA PHE A 290 -34.69 4.84 -13.13
C PHE A 290 -33.45 4.44 -12.34
N PHE A 291 -33.61 3.50 -11.42
CA PHE A 291 -32.49 2.98 -10.63
C PHE A 291 -31.37 2.44 -11.53
N ALA A 292 -31.71 1.58 -12.51
CA ALA A 292 -30.71 1.03 -13.42
C ALA A 292 -30.00 2.14 -14.23
N ARG A 293 -30.73 3.13 -14.73
CA ARG A 293 -30.17 4.25 -15.51
C ARG A 293 -29.16 5.06 -14.70
N GLU A 294 -29.52 5.45 -13.48
CA GLU A 294 -28.69 6.27 -12.61
C GLU A 294 -27.42 5.54 -12.19
N HIS A 295 -27.53 4.25 -11.83
CA HIS A 295 -26.35 3.46 -11.48
C HIS A 295 -25.46 3.18 -12.70
N ILE A 296 -26.01 3.09 -13.92
CA ILE A 296 -25.20 3.03 -15.14
C ILE A 296 -24.41 4.32 -15.37
N ASP A 297 -24.97 5.50 -15.08
CA ASP A 297 -24.22 6.76 -15.14
C ASP A 297 -23.07 6.77 -14.12
N SER A 298 -23.32 6.28 -12.90
CA SER A 298 -22.27 6.11 -11.88
C SER A 298 -21.13 5.19 -12.35
N LEU A 299 -21.47 4.06 -13.00
CA LEU A 299 -20.48 3.16 -13.60
C LEU A 299 -19.69 3.82 -14.72
N LEU A 300 -20.34 4.64 -15.55
CA LEU A 300 -19.67 5.39 -16.62
C LEU A 300 -18.71 6.45 -16.06
N GLU A 301 -19.08 7.17 -15.01
CA GLU A 301 -18.17 8.10 -14.33
C GLU A 301 -16.98 7.35 -13.71
N THR A 302 -17.22 6.22 -13.07
CA THR A 302 -16.15 5.35 -12.54
C THR A 302 -15.20 4.89 -13.66
N ALA A 303 -15.74 4.50 -14.82
CA ALA A 303 -14.95 4.12 -15.99
C ALA A 303 -14.05 5.26 -16.47
N LYS A 304 -14.57 6.50 -16.52
CA LYS A 304 -13.80 7.70 -16.87
C LYS A 304 -12.69 8.01 -15.87
N GLU A 305 -12.95 7.83 -14.58
CA GLU A 305 -11.94 8.03 -13.53
C GLU A 305 -10.77 7.04 -13.66
N ILE A 306 -11.08 5.75 -13.90
CA ILE A 306 -10.06 4.72 -14.14
C ILE A 306 -9.26 5.04 -15.42
N ASP A 307 -9.93 5.38 -16.51
CA ASP A 307 -9.26 5.73 -17.78
C ASP A 307 -8.35 6.96 -17.63
N LYS A 308 -8.77 7.94 -16.82
CA LYS A 308 -7.96 9.11 -16.48
C LYS A 308 -6.72 8.73 -15.68
N GLU A 309 -6.85 7.84 -14.70
CA GLU A 309 -5.71 7.33 -13.92
C GLU A 309 -4.69 6.62 -14.83
N TYR A 310 -5.17 5.87 -15.82
CA TYR A 310 -4.29 5.16 -16.76
C TYR A 310 -3.59 6.12 -17.73
N ALA A 311 -4.22 7.26 -18.03
CA ALA A 311 -3.64 8.31 -18.86
C ALA A 311 -2.69 9.26 -18.10
N SER A 312 -2.75 9.34 -16.76
CA SER A 312 -2.13 10.43 -16.00
C SER A 312 -0.61 10.35 -15.75
N ASP A 313 0.12 9.35 -16.27
CA ASP A 313 1.54 9.13 -15.93
C ASP A 313 2.56 9.39 -17.08
N GLU A 314 2.22 10.24 -18.07
CA GLU A 314 3.23 10.84 -18.97
C GLU A 314 4.05 11.98 -18.30
N LEU A 315 3.69 12.42 -17.09
CA LEU A 315 4.29 13.61 -16.45
C LEU A 315 4.66 13.37 -14.98
N SER A 316 5.68 12.56 -14.76
CA SER A 316 6.48 12.59 -13.53
C SER A 316 7.93 12.20 -13.85
N ASN A 317 8.52 12.95 -14.79
CA ASN A 317 9.98 13.07 -14.94
C ASN A 317 10.51 14.16 -14.02
#